data_AF-A0A7M3YCY7-F1
#
_entry.id   AF-A0A7M3YCY7-F1
#
_cell.length_a   1.000
_cell.length_b   1.000
_cell.length_c   1.000
_cell.angle_alpha   90.00
_cell.angle_beta   90.00
_cell.angle_gamma   90.00
#
_symmetry.space_group_name_H-M   'P 1'
#
loop_
_entity.id
_entity.type
_entity.pdbx_description
1 polymer ?
#
loop_
_entity_poly.entity_id
_entity_poly.type
_entity_poly.pdbx_seq_one_letter_code
_entity_poly.pdbx_strand_id
1 'polypeptide(L)'
;RMIVGGRDAKGNDTVVRKYLRSTDLYVHADLHGAPSCSLRLHDGLETEPNPIGFRPEGVTSLQISQDFAGSIEDAQNLPAEIIKEAAQLAICWSRAWGSGSAAATAFHARPAQVSKQTESGESLGRGAFVVRGQRTWYRDVEMEIAVGFAIVNNIPIPISGTIEGVSKLCQRWAIIRPGTEKKETIANRIAKATGLAQDDVLATLPSGTCEIIDHGLIG
;
A
#
# COMPACT_ATOMS: atom_id res chain seq x y z
N ARG A 1 8.14 -4.82 -4.73
CA ARG A 1 8.56 -3.64 -3.93
C ARG A 1 7.52 -3.36 -2.86
N MET A 2 7.95 -2.82 -1.72
CA MET A 2 7.07 -2.54 -0.60
C MET A 2 6.77 -1.04 -0.52
N ILE A 3 5.51 -0.70 -0.26
CA ILE A 3 5.09 0.62 0.21
C ILE A 3 4.65 0.50 1.67
N VAL A 4 5.02 1.47 2.50
CA VAL A 4 4.62 1.50 3.90
C VAL A 4 3.98 2.84 4.20
N GLY A 5 2.70 2.83 4.58
CA GLY A 5 1.92 3.99 4.97
C GLY A 5 1.57 4.00 6.47
N GLY A 6 1.50 5.18 7.07
CA GLY A 6 1.00 5.33 8.42
C GLY A 6 -0.53 5.15 8.49
N ARG A 7 -1.02 4.31 9.42
CA ARG A 7 -2.46 4.10 9.64
C ARG A 7 -3.13 5.23 10.44
N ASP A 8 -2.34 5.98 11.20
CA ASP A 8 -2.77 7.10 12.02
C ASP A 8 -1.66 8.17 12.11
N ALA A 9 -1.91 9.24 12.85
CA ALA A 9 -0.95 10.33 13.01
C ALA A 9 0.41 9.89 13.60
N LYS A 10 0.42 8.94 14.53
CA LYS A 10 1.65 8.40 15.14
C LYS A 10 2.37 7.48 14.16
N GLY A 11 1.62 6.71 13.37
CA GLY A 11 2.10 5.90 12.26
C GLY A 11 2.77 6.78 11.20
N ASN A 12 2.13 7.87 10.79
CA ASN A 12 2.70 8.84 9.85
C ASN A 12 4.03 9.40 10.37
N ASP A 13 4.06 9.81 11.64
CA ASP A 13 5.29 10.28 12.29
C ASP A 13 6.39 9.22 12.29
N THR A 14 6.03 7.98 12.56
CA THR A 14 6.95 6.85 12.58
C THR A 14 7.52 6.55 11.19
N VAL A 15 6.66 6.50 10.16
CA VAL A 15 7.08 6.28 8.78
C VAL A 15 8.07 7.35 8.35
N VAL A 16 7.71 8.63 8.46
CA VAL A 16 8.54 9.70 7.91
C VAL A 16 9.81 9.94 8.73
N ARG A 17 9.75 9.85 10.05
CA ARG A 17 10.91 10.19 10.90
C ARG A 17 11.88 9.03 11.11
N LYS A 18 11.40 7.78 11.08
CA LYS A 18 12.22 6.61 11.42
C LYS A 18 12.50 5.70 10.23
N TYR A 19 11.59 5.60 9.28
CA TYR A 19 11.65 4.55 8.25
C TYR A 19 11.79 5.06 6.82
N LEU A 20 11.53 6.34 6.56
CA LEU A 20 11.77 6.96 5.26
C LEU A 20 13.28 7.20 5.08
N ARG A 21 13.93 6.36 4.27
CA ARG A 21 15.37 6.48 3.97
C ARG A 21 15.60 7.57 2.92
N SER A 22 16.83 8.07 2.79
CA SER A 22 17.18 9.08 1.77
C SER A 22 17.04 8.59 0.33
N THR A 23 17.13 7.28 0.12
CA THR A 23 16.98 6.60 -1.18
C THR A 23 15.54 6.22 -1.51
N ASP A 24 14.61 6.36 -0.56
CA ASP A 24 13.17 6.10 -0.77
C ASP A 24 12.47 7.31 -1.41
N LEU A 25 11.22 7.13 -1.84
CA LEU A 25 10.33 8.23 -2.21
C LEU A 25 9.23 8.40 -1.16
N TYR A 26 8.99 9.66 -0.77
CA TYR A 26 7.80 10.01 0.00
C TYR A 26 6.60 10.11 -0.95
N VAL A 27 5.50 9.46 -0.61
CA VAL A 27 4.27 9.45 -1.41
C VAL A 27 3.09 9.83 -0.52
N HIS A 28 2.19 10.68 -1.03
CA HIS A 28 1.04 11.18 -0.29
C HIS A 28 -0.10 11.56 -1.25
N ALA A 29 -1.34 11.26 -0.88
CA ALA A 29 -2.51 11.78 -1.60
C ALA A 29 -2.74 13.25 -1.26
N ASP A 30 -3.14 14.09 -2.21
CA ASP A 30 -3.41 15.52 -1.98
C ASP A 30 -4.75 15.74 -1.28
N LEU A 31 -4.90 15.09 -0.13
CA LEU A 31 -6.09 15.07 0.69
C LEU A 31 -5.67 15.12 2.15
N HIS A 32 -6.37 15.93 2.92
CA HIS A 32 -6.12 16.01 4.36
C HIS A 32 -6.32 14.62 5.01
N GLY A 33 -5.45 14.26 5.94
CA GLY A 33 -5.54 12.98 6.65
C GLY A 33 -5.24 11.74 5.78
N ALA A 34 -4.67 11.92 4.58
CA ALA A 34 -4.10 10.81 3.84
C ALA A 34 -2.88 10.21 4.59
N PRO A 35 -2.57 8.93 4.36
CA PRO A 35 -1.39 8.32 4.93
C PRO A 35 -0.13 8.98 4.37
N SER A 36 0.86 9.17 5.24
CA SER A 36 2.24 9.44 4.81
C SER A 36 2.90 8.12 4.47
N CYS A 37 3.31 7.96 3.21
CA CYS A 37 3.85 6.71 2.69
C CYS A 37 5.34 6.84 2.31
N SER A 38 6.08 5.75 2.53
CA SER A 38 7.41 5.53 1.95
C SER A 38 7.32 4.43 0.90
N LEU A 39 7.64 4.74 -0.36
CA LEU A 39 7.94 3.75 -1.38
C LEU A 39 9.40 3.32 -1.17
N ARG A 40 9.56 2.08 -0.69
CA ARG A 40 10.87 1.59 -0.24
C ARG A 40 11.66 1.01 -1.40
N LEU A 41 12.89 1.47 -1.54
CA LEU A 41 13.78 0.99 -2.60
C LEU A 41 14.25 -0.44 -2.34
N HIS A 42 14.73 -0.68 -1.12
CA HIS A 42 15.43 -1.90 -0.73
C HIS A 42 14.50 -3.00 -0.21
N ASP A 43 13.29 -2.65 0.22
CA ASP A 43 12.38 -3.59 0.87
C ASP A 43 11.33 -4.11 -0.13
N GLY A 44 11.12 -5.42 -0.17
CA GLY A 44 10.16 -6.07 -1.08
C GLY A 44 9.79 -7.49 -0.68
N LEU A 45 8.95 -8.11 -1.51
CA LEU A 45 8.57 -9.51 -1.43
C LEU A 45 9.14 -10.24 -2.64
N GLU A 46 9.83 -11.34 -2.41
CA GLU A 46 10.39 -12.23 -3.44
C GLU A 46 9.87 -13.64 -3.23
N THR A 47 9.82 -14.44 -4.30
CA THR A 47 9.46 -15.86 -4.20
C THR A 47 10.48 -16.59 -3.32
N GLU A 48 9.98 -17.39 -2.38
CA GLU A 48 10.82 -18.28 -1.59
C GLU A 48 11.22 -19.47 -2.47
N PRO A 49 12.52 -19.64 -2.82
CA PRO A 49 12.95 -20.72 -3.69
C PRO A 49 12.79 -22.11 -3.05
N ASN A 50 12.86 -22.21 -1.72
CA ASN A 50 12.82 -23.47 -1.00
C ASN A 50 11.76 -23.42 0.12
N PRO A 51 10.47 -23.41 -0.23
CA PRO A 51 9.41 -23.29 0.76
C PRO A 51 9.35 -24.53 1.65
N ILE A 52 9.23 -24.30 2.97
CA ILE A 52 9.14 -25.36 3.98
C ILE A 52 7.70 -25.45 4.48
N GLY A 53 7.22 -26.67 4.65
CA GLY A 53 5.91 -26.94 5.24
C GLY A 53 4.77 -27.03 4.23
N PHE A 54 3.55 -27.05 4.75
CA PHE A 54 2.34 -27.19 3.94
C PHE A 54 2.02 -25.88 3.22
N ARG A 55 1.73 -25.99 1.91
CA ARG A 55 1.32 -24.89 1.05
C ARG A 55 -0.01 -25.26 0.40
N PRO A 56 -1.10 -24.52 0.65
CA PRO A 56 -2.35 -24.73 -0.06
C PRO A 56 -2.17 -24.51 -1.57
N GLU A 57 -3.00 -25.18 -2.37
CA GLU A 57 -3.02 -24.97 -3.82
C GLU A 57 -3.32 -23.50 -4.16
N GLY A 58 -2.62 -22.96 -5.16
CA GLY A 58 -2.78 -21.57 -5.58
C GLY A 58 -2.19 -20.51 -4.65
N VAL A 59 -1.47 -20.92 -3.59
CA VAL A 59 -0.85 -19.98 -2.63
C VAL A 59 0.65 -19.94 -2.83
N THR A 60 1.18 -18.74 -3.07
CA THR A 60 2.62 -18.51 -3.30
C THR A 60 3.37 -18.40 -1.97
N SER A 61 4.56 -19.01 -1.90
CA SER A 61 5.50 -18.79 -0.80
C SER A 61 6.44 -17.65 -1.14
N LEU A 62 6.52 -16.67 -0.25
CA LEU A 62 7.30 -15.45 -0.41
C LEU A 62 8.19 -15.25 0.82
N GLN A 63 9.21 -14.42 0.67
CA GLN A 63 10.02 -13.92 1.76
C GLN A 63 10.21 -12.40 1.67
N ILE A 64 10.43 -11.77 2.82
CA ILE A 64 10.79 -10.34 2.87
C ILE A 64 12.26 -10.21 2.51
N SER A 65 12.55 -9.45 1.46
CA SER A 65 13.90 -9.08 1.04
C SER A 65 14.17 -7.62 1.42
N GLN A 66 15.35 -7.36 1.99
CA GLN A 66 15.89 -6.02 2.22
C GLN A 66 16.98 -5.67 1.19
N ASP A 67 17.16 -6.51 0.17
CA ASP A 67 18.10 -6.31 -0.94
C ASP A 67 17.35 -6.28 -2.29
N PHE A 68 16.12 -5.73 -2.28
CA PHE A 68 15.23 -5.71 -3.45
C PHE A 68 15.64 -4.64 -4.49
N ALA A 69 16.60 -3.78 -4.16
CA ALA A 69 17.00 -2.65 -4.99
C ALA A 69 17.62 -3.10 -6.32
N GLY A 70 18.33 -4.23 -6.33
CA GLY A 70 19.12 -4.68 -7.47
C GLY A 70 20.22 -3.66 -7.79
N SER A 71 20.30 -3.21 -9.04
CA SER A 71 21.25 -2.18 -9.48
C SER A 71 20.78 -0.74 -9.30
N ILE A 72 19.57 -0.52 -8.77
CA ILE A 72 19.00 0.82 -8.63
C ILE A 72 19.42 1.41 -7.29
N GLU A 73 20.16 2.52 -7.33
CA GLU A 73 20.66 3.20 -6.12
C GLU A 73 19.65 4.15 -5.47
N ASP A 74 18.64 4.58 -6.24
CA ASP A 74 17.68 5.60 -5.80
C ASP A 74 16.28 5.33 -6.36
N ALA A 75 15.25 5.38 -5.50
CA ALA A 75 13.85 5.16 -5.88
C ALA A 75 13.32 6.15 -6.92
N GLN A 76 13.94 7.32 -7.11
CA GLN A 76 13.58 8.25 -8.19
C GLN A 76 13.87 7.67 -9.59
N ASN A 77 14.78 6.69 -9.68
CA ASN A 77 15.16 6.03 -10.91
C ASN A 77 14.30 4.78 -11.19
N LEU A 78 13.28 4.52 -10.35
CA LEU A 78 12.34 3.44 -10.61
C LEU A 78 11.50 3.74 -11.86
N PRO A 79 11.05 2.71 -12.60
CA PRO A 79 10.07 2.87 -13.65
C PRO A 79 8.86 3.67 -13.17
N ALA A 80 8.39 4.61 -14.01
CA ALA A 80 7.31 5.52 -13.66
C ALA A 80 6.04 4.80 -13.20
N GLU A 81 5.74 3.63 -13.77
CA GLU A 81 4.59 2.80 -13.40
C GLU A 81 4.66 2.34 -11.94
N ILE A 82 5.85 1.96 -11.43
CA ILE A 82 6.00 1.55 -10.02
C ILE A 82 5.70 2.72 -9.08
N ILE A 83 6.12 3.93 -9.46
CA ILE A 83 5.86 5.12 -8.65
C ILE A 83 4.38 5.52 -8.73
N LYS A 84 3.74 5.33 -9.89
CA LYS A 84 2.29 5.52 -10.08
C LYS A 84 1.48 4.51 -9.25
N GLU A 85 1.90 3.26 -9.16
CA GLU A 85 1.31 2.25 -8.26
C GLU A 85 1.38 2.70 -6.79
N ALA A 86 2.51 3.26 -6.36
CA ALA A 86 2.64 3.80 -5.01
C ALA A 86 1.66 4.98 -4.76
N ALA A 87 1.49 5.85 -5.76
CA ALA A 87 0.54 6.96 -5.71
C ALA A 87 -0.91 6.47 -5.61
N GLN A 88 -1.26 5.43 -6.37
CA GLN A 88 -2.57 4.75 -6.30
C GLN A 88 -2.85 4.23 -4.89
N LEU A 89 -1.89 3.55 -4.26
CA LEU A 89 -2.07 3.02 -2.91
C LEU A 89 -2.20 4.13 -1.86
N ALA A 90 -1.47 5.23 -1.99
CA ALA A 90 -1.64 6.39 -1.11
C ALA A 90 -3.06 6.99 -1.21
N ILE A 91 -3.65 7.00 -2.40
CA ILE A 91 -5.04 7.43 -2.63
C ILE A 91 -6.03 6.43 -2.02
N CYS A 92 -5.86 5.14 -2.29
CA CYS A 92 -6.82 4.12 -1.88
C CYS A 92 -6.92 3.97 -0.35
N TRP A 93 -5.83 4.22 0.38
CA TRP A 93 -5.83 4.26 1.86
C TRP A 93 -6.19 5.62 2.45
N SER A 94 -6.58 6.59 1.61
CA SER A 94 -7.05 7.89 2.06
C SER A 94 -8.58 7.94 2.13
N ARG A 95 -9.10 9.08 2.61
CA ARG A 95 -10.53 9.35 2.63
C ARG A 95 -11.17 9.48 1.25
N ALA A 96 -10.38 9.49 0.16
CA ALA A 96 -10.88 9.45 -1.21
C ALA A 96 -11.78 8.23 -1.46
N TRP A 97 -11.46 7.09 -0.85
CA TRP A 97 -12.19 5.83 -1.03
C TRP A 97 -13.69 5.96 -0.77
N GLY A 98 -14.05 6.60 0.36
CA GLY A 98 -15.44 6.77 0.76
C GLY A 98 -16.16 7.94 0.10
N SER A 99 -15.45 8.85 -0.58
CA SER A 99 -16.06 10.02 -1.22
C SER A 99 -16.47 9.78 -2.67
N GLY A 100 -16.14 8.62 -3.25
CA GLY A 100 -16.44 8.30 -4.65
C GLY A 100 -15.76 9.24 -5.64
N SER A 101 -14.72 9.97 -5.23
CA SER A 101 -14.06 10.96 -6.06
C SER A 101 -13.21 10.30 -7.13
N ALA A 102 -13.68 10.33 -8.38
CA ALA A 102 -12.95 9.87 -9.56
C ALA A 102 -11.69 10.69 -9.89
N ALA A 103 -11.42 11.79 -9.16
CA ALA A 103 -10.34 12.74 -9.43
C ALA A 103 -9.33 12.88 -8.26
N ALA A 104 -9.10 11.80 -7.51
CA ALA A 104 -8.10 11.83 -6.44
C ALA A 104 -6.70 12.07 -7.03
N THR A 105 -6.01 13.04 -6.45
CA THR A 105 -4.65 13.42 -6.85
C THR A 105 -3.66 12.94 -5.79
N ALA A 106 -2.48 12.51 -6.22
CA ALA A 106 -1.36 12.20 -5.34
C ALA A 106 -0.07 12.81 -5.88
N PHE A 107 0.96 12.83 -5.04
CA PHE A 107 2.29 13.22 -5.46
C PHE A 107 3.35 12.37 -4.79
N HIS A 108 4.54 12.37 -5.39
CA HIS A 108 5.76 11.98 -4.70
C HIS A 108 6.73 13.16 -4.54
N ALA A 109 7.59 13.05 -3.54
CA ALA A 109 8.67 13.98 -3.26
C ALA A 109 9.88 13.25 -2.67
N ARG A 110 11.05 13.91 -2.70
CA ARG A 110 12.26 13.43 -2.03
C ARG A 110 12.10 13.50 -0.51
N PRO A 111 12.70 12.57 0.26
CA PRO A 111 12.70 12.60 1.72
C PRO A 111 13.16 13.95 2.30
N ALA A 112 14.20 14.56 1.71
CA ALA A 112 14.73 15.85 2.13
C ALA A 112 13.73 17.03 2.00
N GLN A 113 12.67 16.86 1.22
CA GLN A 113 11.62 17.85 1.02
C GLN A 113 10.55 17.81 2.12
N VAL A 114 10.53 16.76 2.94
CA VAL A 114 9.47 16.51 3.92
C VAL A 114 9.90 17.01 5.29
N SER A 115 9.15 17.96 5.86
CA SER A 115 9.49 18.62 7.12
C SER A 115 8.29 18.77 8.04
N LYS A 116 8.57 18.92 9.34
CA LYS A 116 7.58 19.27 10.37
C LYS A 116 7.57 20.76 10.73
N GLN A 117 8.52 21.52 10.21
CA GLN A 117 8.62 22.96 10.45
C GLN A 117 7.74 23.71 9.46
N THR A 118 6.82 24.54 9.95
CA THR A 118 6.01 25.48 9.15
C THR A 118 6.77 26.80 8.97
N GLU A 119 6.51 27.54 7.89
CA GLU A 119 7.15 28.84 7.62
C GLU A 119 6.41 29.99 8.30
N SER A 120 5.09 29.90 8.44
CA SER A 120 4.19 30.97 8.85
C SER A 120 3.79 30.93 10.35
N GLY A 121 4.45 30.12 11.18
CA GLY A 121 4.08 29.95 12.59
C GLY A 121 2.72 29.25 12.80
N GLU A 122 2.10 28.77 11.72
CA GLU A 122 0.86 28.00 11.77
C GLU A 122 1.07 26.65 12.45
N SER A 123 0.05 26.21 13.18
CA SER A 123 0.05 24.90 13.82
C SER A 123 -0.14 23.81 12.78
N LEU A 124 0.81 22.88 12.71
CA LEU A 124 0.72 21.70 11.86
C LEU A 124 -0.12 20.64 12.57
N GLY A 125 -1.11 20.09 11.86
CA GLY A 125 -1.91 18.97 12.36
C GLY A 125 -1.04 17.78 12.80
N ARG A 126 -1.51 17.02 13.80
CA ARG A 126 -0.81 15.80 14.24
C ARG A 126 -0.65 14.84 13.06
N GLY A 127 0.56 14.31 12.86
CA GLY A 127 0.87 13.41 11.74
C GLY A 127 0.93 14.05 10.35
N ALA A 128 0.74 15.38 10.23
CA ALA A 128 0.89 16.10 8.96
C ALA A 128 2.35 16.53 8.74
N PHE A 129 2.72 16.75 7.49
CA PHE A 129 4.06 17.18 7.06
C PHE A 129 3.96 18.26 6.00
N VAL A 130 4.89 19.20 6.04
CA VAL A 130 5.10 20.21 5.00
C VAL A 130 6.05 19.62 3.97
N VAL A 131 5.64 19.63 2.70
CA VAL A 131 6.49 19.20 1.58
C VAL A 131 6.93 20.42 0.80
N ARG A 132 8.24 20.71 0.75
CA ARG A 132 8.79 21.90 0.07
C ARG A 132 9.37 21.56 -1.30
N GLY A 133 9.44 22.55 -2.20
CA GLY A 133 10.05 22.38 -3.52
C GLY A 133 9.18 21.59 -4.51
N GLN A 134 9.83 21.04 -5.54
CA GLN A 134 9.16 20.39 -6.67
C GLN A 134 8.51 19.06 -6.28
N ARG A 135 7.29 18.83 -6.76
CA ARG A 135 6.56 17.57 -6.58
C ARG A 135 6.21 17.00 -7.94
N THR A 136 6.21 15.67 -8.04
CA THR A 136 5.69 14.98 -9.23
C THR A 136 4.28 14.55 -8.93
N TRP A 137 3.33 14.98 -9.77
CA TRP A 137 1.90 14.82 -9.53
C TRP A 137 1.30 13.71 -10.38
N TYR A 138 0.37 12.96 -9.78
CA TYR A 138 -0.42 11.91 -10.38
C TYR A 138 -1.89 12.27 -10.23
N ARG A 139 -2.57 12.42 -11.36
CA ARG A 139 -3.99 12.79 -11.44
C ARG A 139 -4.78 11.64 -12.03
N ASP A 140 -6.09 11.65 -11.76
CA ASP A 140 -7.05 10.69 -12.32
C ASP A 140 -6.60 9.24 -12.12
N VAL A 141 -6.06 8.94 -10.92
CA VAL A 141 -5.56 7.62 -10.57
C VAL A 141 -6.73 6.72 -10.19
N GLU A 142 -6.76 5.52 -10.76
CA GLU A 142 -7.83 4.54 -10.53
C GLU A 142 -7.93 4.14 -9.07
N MET A 143 -9.16 4.13 -8.55
CA MET A 143 -9.44 3.82 -7.15
C MET A 143 -9.79 2.35 -7.00
N GLU A 144 -8.77 1.52 -7.01
CA GLU A 144 -8.88 0.08 -6.82
C GLU A 144 -7.61 -0.47 -6.20
N ILE A 145 -7.75 -1.56 -5.48
CA ILE A 145 -6.63 -2.32 -4.94
C ILE A 145 -6.88 -3.80 -5.24
N ALA A 146 -5.87 -4.62 -5.03
CA ALA A 146 -6.04 -6.06 -4.99
C ALA A 146 -5.68 -6.60 -3.61
N VAL A 147 -6.34 -7.69 -3.24
CA VAL A 147 -6.02 -8.51 -2.09
C VAL A 147 -5.74 -9.92 -2.58
N GLY A 148 -4.60 -10.48 -2.19
CA GLY A 148 -4.19 -11.84 -2.49
C GLY A 148 -3.88 -12.63 -1.23
N PHE A 149 -3.63 -13.93 -1.40
CA PHE A 149 -3.22 -14.81 -0.32
C PHE A 149 -1.82 -15.39 -0.61
N ALA A 150 -0.89 -15.17 0.32
CA ALA A 150 0.46 -15.73 0.27
C ALA A 150 0.91 -16.25 1.63
N ILE A 151 1.96 -17.07 1.62
CA ILE A 151 2.72 -17.46 2.81
C ILE A 151 4.01 -16.66 2.80
N VAL A 152 4.16 -15.68 3.69
CA VAL A 152 5.38 -14.87 3.80
C VAL A 152 6.19 -15.36 5.00
N ASN A 153 7.44 -15.78 4.78
CA ASN A 153 8.31 -16.34 5.83
C ASN A 153 7.61 -17.45 6.65
N ASN A 154 6.90 -18.36 5.96
CA ASN A 154 6.09 -19.44 6.55
C ASN A 154 4.84 -19.01 7.34
N ILE A 155 4.45 -17.73 7.28
CA ILE A 155 3.24 -17.22 7.89
C ILE A 155 2.19 -16.94 6.81
N PRO A 156 1.01 -17.59 6.84
CA PRO A 156 -0.07 -17.28 5.91
C PRO A 156 -0.62 -15.88 6.22
N ILE A 157 -0.56 -14.97 5.26
CA ILE A 157 -1.03 -13.59 5.42
C ILE A 157 -1.77 -13.10 4.17
N PRO A 158 -2.73 -12.17 4.32
CA PRO A 158 -3.25 -11.43 3.17
C PRO A 158 -2.18 -10.47 2.65
N ILE A 159 -2.09 -10.33 1.32
CA ILE A 159 -1.24 -9.36 0.63
C ILE A 159 -2.13 -8.32 -0.01
N SER A 160 -1.90 -7.04 0.29
CA SER A 160 -2.56 -5.95 -0.42
C SER A 160 -1.58 -5.15 -1.26
N GLY A 161 -2.08 -4.65 -2.39
CA GLY A 161 -1.30 -3.86 -3.33
C GLY A 161 -2.14 -3.44 -4.51
N THR A 162 -1.47 -3.05 -5.60
CA THR A 162 -2.12 -2.79 -6.88
C THR A 162 -2.52 -4.11 -7.54
N ILE A 163 -3.43 -4.05 -8.52
CA ILE A 163 -3.79 -5.22 -9.32
C ILE A 163 -2.54 -5.83 -9.96
N GLU A 164 -1.70 -4.99 -10.56
CA GLU A 164 -0.46 -5.43 -11.23
C GLU A 164 0.51 -6.12 -10.26
N GLY A 165 0.68 -5.57 -9.05
CA GLY A 165 1.58 -6.15 -8.05
C GLY A 165 1.05 -7.47 -7.47
N VAL A 166 -0.22 -7.51 -7.11
CA VAL A 166 -0.81 -8.69 -6.44
C VAL A 166 -1.04 -9.84 -7.41
N SER A 167 -1.54 -9.59 -8.62
CA SER A 167 -1.80 -10.63 -9.62
C SER A 167 -0.52 -11.34 -10.08
N LYS A 168 0.63 -10.65 -10.06
CA LYS A 168 1.95 -11.25 -10.31
C LYS A 168 2.44 -12.16 -9.18
N LEU A 169 2.07 -11.83 -7.94
CA LEU A 169 2.55 -12.54 -6.75
C LEU A 169 1.61 -13.68 -6.32
N CYS A 170 0.31 -13.53 -6.51
CA CYS A 170 -0.72 -14.42 -5.97
C CYS A 170 -1.54 -15.04 -7.11
N GLN A 171 -1.72 -16.36 -7.10
CA GLN A 171 -2.62 -17.02 -8.06
C GLN A 171 -4.09 -16.87 -7.63
N ARG A 172 -4.33 -16.83 -6.31
CA ARG A 172 -5.63 -16.56 -5.70
C ARG A 172 -5.67 -15.13 -5.20
N TRP A 173 -6.48 -14.29 -5.83
CA TRP A 173 -6.60 -12.87 -5.49
C TRP A 173 -7.96 -12.32 -5.89
N ALA A 174 -8.26 -11.10 -5.49
CA ALA A 174 -9.48 -10.40 -5.83
C ALA A 174 -9.20 -8.90 -5.96
N ILE A 175 -9.97 -8.23 -6.82
CA ILE A 175 -10.00 -6.77 -6.90
C ILE A 175 -10.97 -6.25 -5.85
N ILE A 176 -10.57 -5.20 -5.15
CA ILE A 176 -11.41 -4.44 -4.25
C ILE A 176 -11.56 -3.03 -4.83
N ARG A 177 -12.81 -2.55 -4.92
CA ARG A 177 -13.19 -1.22 -5.42
C ARG A 177 -14.14 -0.53 -4.44
N PRO A 178 -14.30 0.81 -4.49
CA PRO A 178 -15.41 1.48 -3.83
C PRO A 178 -16.73 0.85 -4.26
N GLY A 179 -17.59 0.52 -3.29
CA GLY A 179 -18.84 -0.17 -3.53
C GLY A 179 -19.86 0.07 -2.43
N THR A 180 -20.81 -0.84 -2.27
CA THR A 180 -21.91 -0.70 -1.31
C THR A 180 -21.86 -1.70 -0.16
N GLU A 181 -21.01 -2.74 -0.24
CA GLU A 181 -20.90 -3.77 0.79
C GLU A 181 -20.00 -3.30 1.93
N LYS A 182 -20.34 -3.63 3.17
CA LYS A 182 -19.47 -3.34 4.33
C LYS A 182 -18.18 -4.15 4.21
N LYS A 183 -17.02 -3.51 4.45
CA LYS A 183 -15.72 -4.18 4.39
C LYS A 183 -15.61 -5.37 5.35
N GLU A 184 -16.30 -5.35 6.49
CA GLU A 184 -16.34 -6.46 7.45
C GLU A 184 -17.00 -7.71 6.85
N THR A 185 -18.02 -7.54 6.01
CA THR A 185 -18.69 -8.65 5.30
C THR A 185 -17.74 -9.28 4.29
N ILE A 186 -17.04 -8.46 3.51
CA ILE A 186 -16.03 -8.92 2.54
C ILE A 186 -14.87 -9.61 3.26
N ALA A 187 -14.35 -9.03 4.33
CA ALA A 187 -13.28 -9.62 5.12
C ALA A 187 -13.67 -10.99 5.70
N ASN A 188 -14.90 -11.14 6.19
CA ASN A 188 -15.42 -12.43 6.68
C ASN A 188 -15.50 -13.48 5.55
N ARG A 189 -15.94 -13.09 4.35
CA ARG A 189 -15.99 -14.00 3.18
C ARG A 189 -14.60 -14.48 2.79
N ILE A 190 -13.63 -13.56 2.69
CA ILE A 190 -12.23 -13.90 2.38
C ILE A 190 -11.63 -14.77 3.49
N ALA A 191 -11.83 -14.44 4.76
CA ALA A 191 -11.32 -15.22 5.89
C ALA A 191 -11.85 -16.66 5.88
N LYS A 192 -13.13 -16.86 5.63
CA LYS A 192 -13.73 -18.20 5.51
C LYS A 192 -13.16 -19.02 4.35
N ALA A 193 -12.88 -18.39 3.21
CA ALA A 193 -12.38 -19.08 2.03
C ALA A 193 -10.85 -19.34 2.05
N THR A 194 -10.10 -18.56 2.83
CA THR A 194 -8.63 -18.64 2.90
C THR A 194 -8.13 -19.28 4.19
N GLY A 195 -8.93 -19.29 5.25
CA GLY A 195 -8.51 -19.68 6.59
C GLY A 195 -7.69 -18.61 7.32
N LEU A 196 -7.51 -17.42 6.73
CA LEU A 196 -6.82 -16.30 7.35
C LEU A 196 -7.63 -15.71 8.51
N ALA A 197 -6.94 -15.07 9.45
CA ALA A 197 -7.61 -14.32 10.51
C ALA A 197 -8.41 -13.16 9.90
N GLN A 198 -9.68 -13.02 10.30
CA GLN A 198 -10.58 -11.99 9.77
C GLN A 198 -10.02 -10.58 10.02
N ASP A 199 -9.41 -10.34 11.19
CA ASP A 199 -8.84 -9.03 11.53
C ASP A 199 -7.66 -8.65 10.64
N ASP A 200 -6.82 -9.63 10.26
CA ASP A 200 -5.70 -9.41 9.34
C ASP A 200 -6.23 -9.06 7.95
N VAL A 201 -7.24 -9.78 7.46
CA VAL A 201 -7.89 -9.47 6.19
C VAL A 201 -8.54 -8.09 6.23
N LEU A 202 -9.29 -7.79 7.30
CA LEU A 202 -9.97 -6.50 7.47
C LEU A 202 -8.98 -5.33 7.46
N ALA A 203 -7.78 -5.52 8.00
CA ALA A 203 -6.72 -4.52 8.03
C ALA A 203 -6.11 -4.22 6.64
N THR A 204 -6.33 -5.10 5.66
CA THR A 204 -5.90 -4.91 4.26
C THR A 204 -6.92 -4.15 3.41
N LEU A 205 -8.15 -3.97 3.89
CA LEU A 205 -9.21 -3.31 3.15
C LEU A 205 -9.24 -1.80 3.45
N PRO A 206 -9.46 -0.93 2.43
CA PRO A 206 -9.66 0.49 2.62
C PRO A 206 -10.81 0.82 3.56
N SER A 207 -10.82 2.05 4.09
CA SER A 207 -11.94 2.53 4.89
C SER A 207 -13.18 2.74 4.03
N GLY A 208 -14.35 2.32 4.52
CA GLY A 208 -15.63 2.55 3.84
C GLY A 208 -16.24 1.26 3.31
N THR A 209 -17.16 1.42 2.37
CA THR A 209 -17.81 0.31 1.68
C THR A 209 -17.03 -0.08 0.44
N CYS A 210 -17.08 -1.36 0.11
CA CYS A 210 -16.32 -1.94 -0.97
C CYS A 210 -17.21 -2.82 -1.87
N GLU A 211 -16.69 -3.11 -3.05
CA GLU A 211 -17.11 -4.18 -3.94
C GLU A 211 -15.91 -5.12 -4.10
N ILE A 212 -16.18 -6.43 -4.25
CA ILE A 212 -15.16 -7.45 -4.51
C ILE A 212 -15.43 -8.10 -5.86
N ILE A 213 -14.39 -8.16 -6.71
CA ILE A 213 -14.39 -8.92 -7.96
C ILE A 213 -13.41 -10.06 -7.77
N ASP A 214 -13.93 -11.28 -7.69
CA ASP A 214 -13.11 -12.44 -7.36
C ASP A 214 -12.29 -12.96 -8.55
N HIS A 215 -11.05 -13.32 -8.28
CA HIS A 215 -10.14 -14.02 -9.19
C HIS A 215 -9.61 -15.30 -8.49
N GLY A 216 -10.50 -16.09 -7.89
CA GLY A 216 -10.18 -17.35 -7.22
C GLY A 216 -9.73 -17.22 -5.76
N LEU A 217 -9.85 -16.04 -5.15
CA LEU A 217 -9.56 -15.87 -3.73
C LEU A 217 -10.63 -16.54 -2.87
N ILE A 218 -11.91 -16.31 -3.20
CA ILE A 218 -13.04 -16.80 -2.41
C ILE A 218 -13.64 -18.13 -2.87
N GLY A 219 -13.20 -18.67 -4.01
CA GLY A 219 -13.63 -19.98 -4.53
C GLY A 219 -14.55 -19.82 -5.73
#